data_AF-A0A537K002-F1
#
_entry.id   AF-A0A537K002-F1
#
_cell.length_a   1.000
_cell.length_b   1.000
_cell.length_c   1.000
_cell.angle_alpha   90.00
_cell.angle_beta   90.00
_cell.angle_gamma   90.00
#
_symmetry.space_group_name_H-M   'P 1'
#
loop_
_entity.id
_entity.type
_entity.pdbx_description
1 polymer ?
#
loop_
_entity_poly.entity_id
_entity_poly.type
_entity_poly.pdbx_seq_one_letter_code
_entity_poly.pdbx_strand_id
1 'polypeptide(L)'
;MGLQAGIVGLPNVGKSTLFNAVSNSAKAQASNYRFCTIDPNVGLVDVPDPRLNKLAELVKPNKIVPTQLEIVDIAGLVRGASKGEGLGNKFLGNIREVDAIIHVIRCFEDENVLRDEGAINPVSDKEIIDTELQLKDLDGVERKIQKTEKLARVDPKLKSELEVLIRCKEHLEKGKSIRELKLSKEEKVAIADLFLLTDKPVLYVANVDEPSMHTGNKFSDALNVAAKAEGAEMIIMNNSIEAQIQEMENPEDRLLFMEEYKMTEPALDRLIHATYKLLGLYTYFTAGVQEVRAWTIHEGWKAPQAAGVIHTDFEKGFIKAEVISYDDFIKYESEAACREVGKLRIEGKEYLVKDGDVMHFRFNV
;
A
#
# COMPACT_ATOMS: atom_id res chain seq x y z
N MET A 1 2.57 -9.79 10.91
CA MET A 1 1.57 -9.79 9.84
C MET A 1 2.00 -8.75 8.83
N GLY A 2 1.85 -9.04 7.53
CA GLY A 2 2.19 -8.07 6.49
C GLY A 2 1.24 -6.87 6.56
N LEU A 3 1.70 -5.73 6.03
CA LEU A 3 0.81 -4.59 5.85
C LEU A 3 -0.22 -4.89 4.75
N GLN A 4 -1.45 -4.43 4.96
CA GLN A 4 -2.55 -4.67 4.04
C GLN A 4 -3.04 -3.36 3.40
N ALA A 5 -3.38 -3.41 2.12
CA ALA A 5 -4.05 -2.31 1.42
C ALA A 5 -5.48 -2.70 1.03
N GLY A 6 -6.47 -1.92 1.48
CA GLY A 6 -7.88 -2.19 1.21
C GLY A 6 -8.41 -1.43 0.00
N ILE A 7 -8.99 -2.12 -0.96
CA ILE A 7 -9.69 -1.50 -2.09
C ILE A 7 -11.10 -1.09 -1.65
N VAL A 8 -11.39 0.21 -1.77
CA VAL A 8 -12.71 0.78 -1.49
C VAL A 8 -13.24 1.52 -2.71
N GLY A 9 -14.55 1.71 -2.78
CA GLY A 9 -15.20 2.47 -3.83
C GLY A 9 -16.71 2.34 -3.74
N LEU A 10 -17.42 3.26 -4.39
CA LEU A 10 -18.87 3.17 -4.54
C LEU A 10 -19.25 1.96 -5.40
N PRO A 11 -20.54 1.54 -5.39
CA PRO A 11 -21.01 0.54 -6.34
C PRO A 11 -20.68 0.93 -7.78
N ASN A 12 -20.40 -0.07 -8.63
CA ASN A 12 -20.21 0.09 -10.07
C ASN A 12 -19.04 0.99 -10.53
N VAL A 13 -18.05 1.26 -9.67
CA VAL A 13 -16.85 2.04 -10.04
C VAL A 13 -15.73 1.21 -10.70
N GLY A 14 -15.90 -0.10 -10.81
CA GLY A 14 -14.87 -1.03 -11.30
C GLY A 14 -13.96 -1.61 -10.22
N LYS A 15 -14.39 -1.57 -8.95
CA LYS A 15 -13.68 -2.15 -7.78
C LYS A 15 -13.43 -3.65 -7.95
N SER A 16 -14.48 -4.43 -8.23
CA SER A 16 -14.37 -5.88 -8.41
C SER A 16 -13.54 -6.26 -9.63
N THR A 17 -13.62 -5.48 -10.71
CA THR A 17 -12.76 -5.66 -11.90
C THR A 17 -11.29 -5.51 -11.54
N LEU A 18 -10.94 -4.46 -10.78
CA LEU A 18 -9.57 -4.24 -10.32
C LEU A 18 -9.10 -5.36 -9.39
N PHE A 19 -9.92 -5.75 -8.40
CA PHE A 19 -9.58 -6.82 -7.49
C PHE A 19 -9.40 -8.16 -8.21
N ASN A 20 -10.22 -8.45 -9.22
CA ASN A 20 -10.06 -9.65 -10.03
C ASN A 20 -8.76 -9.63 -10.83
N ALA A 21 -8.36 -8.48 -11.39
CA ALA A 21 -7.07 -8.34 -12.06
C ALA A 21 -5.90 -8.63 -11.09
N VAL A 22 -5.95 -8.05 -9.87
CA VAL A 22 -5.01 -8.33 -8.78
C VAL A 22 -5.01 -9.83 -8.42
N SER A 23 -6.18 -10.43 -8.21
CA SER A 23 -6.33 -11.83 -7.80
C SER A 23 -5.89 -12.82 -8.89
N ASN A 24 -6.12 -12.52 -10.16
CA ASN A 24 -5.67 -13.36 -11.27
C ASN A 24 -4.15 -13.30 -11.44
N SER A 25 -3.55 -12.11 -11.26
CA SER A 25 -2.10 -11.96 -11.19
C SER A 25 -1.51 -12.82 -10.07
N ALA A 26 -2.12 -12.76 -8.87
CA ALA A 26 -1.76 -13.60 -7.74
C ALA A 26 -1.88 -15.10 -8.03
N LYS A 27 -2.97 -15.55 -8.66
CA LYS A 27 -3.19 -16.98 -9.01
C LYS A 27 -2.18 -17.51 -10.02
N ALA A 28 -1.84 -16.71 -11.04
CA ALA A 28 -0.80 -17.07 -12.00
C ALA A 28 0.56 -17.30 -11.30
N GLN A 29 0.82 -16.57 -10.21
CA GLN A 29 2.04 -16.66 -9.40
C GLN A 29 1.97 -17.73 -8.30
N ALA A 30 0.78 -18.12 -7.84
CA ALA A 30 0.53 -18.96 -6.67
C ALA A 30 0.88 -20.46 -6.83
N SER A 31 1.52 -20.89 -7.93
CA SER A 31 1.93 -22.28 -8.16
C SER A 31 2.87 -22.85 -7.07
N ASN A 32 3.39 -22.01 -6.17
CA ASN A 32 4.43 -22.36 -5.19
C ASN A 32 3.97 -22.57 -3.73
N TYR A 33 2.75 -22.24 -3.31
CA TYR A 33 2.39 -22.27 -1.86
C TYR A 33 0.96 -22.81 -1.59
N ARG A 34 0.85 -24.13 -1.37
CA ARG A 34 -0.42 -24.88 -1.18
C ARG A 34 -1.05 -24.82 0.23
N PHE A 35 -0.62 -23.94 1.14
CA PHE A 35 -0.95 -24.09 2.57
C PHE A 35 -1.58 -22.87 3.27
N CYS A 36 -1.85 -21.77 2.58
CA CYS A 36 -2.56 -20.64 3.18
C CYS A 36 -4.03 -20.67 2.75
N THR A 37 -4.96 -20.84 3.71
CA THR A 37 -6.37 -20.52 3.49
C THR A 37 -6.48 -19.00 3.39
N ILE A 38 -6.41 -18.48 2.17
CA ILE A 38 -6.58 -17.05 1.91
C ILE A 38 -8.09 -16.78 1.90
N ASP A 39 -8.54 -15.78 2.65
CA ASP A 39 -9.93 -15.29 2.58
C ASP A 39 -10.25 -14.94 1.11
N PRO A 40 -11.43 -15.30 0.57
CA PRO A 40 -11.77 -15.01 -0.82
C PRO A 40 -11.62 -13.52 -1.21
N ASN A 41 -11.60 -12.60 -0.23
CA ASN A 41 -11.45 -11.18 -0.45
C ASN A 41 -10.00 -10.68 -0.25
N VAL A 42 -9.00 -11.56 -0.15
CA VAL A 42 -7.59 -11.16 -0.03
C VAL A 42 -6.82 -11.70 -1.23
N GLY A 43 -6.07 -10.82 -1.91
CA GLY A 43 -5.14 -11.13 -2.97
C GLY A 43 -3.70 -10.91 -2.51
N LEU A 44 -2.86 -11.94 -2.60
CA LEU A 44 -1.42 -11.85 -2.38
C LEU A 44 -0.73 -11.69 -3.74
N VAL A 45 -0.26 -10.49 -4.07
CA VAL A 45 0.40 -10.21 -5.34
C VAL A 45 1.90 -10.04 -5.14
N ASP A 46 2.69 -10.63 -6.05
CA ASP A 46 4.12 -10.35 -6.10
C ASP A 46 4.35 -8.89 -6.51
N VAL A 47 5.27 -8.22 -5.83
CA VAL A 47 5.70 -6.87 -6.17
C VAL A 47 6.67 -6.96 -7.35
N PRO A 48 6.33 -6.44 -8.55
CA PRO A 48 7.23 -6.50 -9.69
C PRO A 48 8.50 -5.70 -9.39
N ASP A 49 9.69 -6.27 -9.48
CA ASP A 49 10.92 -5.52 -9.23
C ASP A 49 12.00 -5.89 -10.27
N PRO A 50 12.30 -5.00 -11.23
CA PRO A 50 13.34 -5.23 -12.23
C PRO A 50 14.72 -5.50 -11.61
N ARG A 51 14.98 -4.98 -10.41
CA ARG A 51 16.24 -5.18 -9.68
C ARG A 51 16.44 -6.64 -9.32
N LEU A 52 15.37 -7.33 -8.94
CA LEU A 52 15.41 -8.76 -8.61
C LEU A 52 15.83 -9.60 -9.83
N ASN A 53 15.27 -9.29 -11.00
CA ASN A 53 15.59 -9.98 -12.25
C ASN A 53 17.05 -9.73 -12.64
N LYS A 54 17.56 -8.50 -12.50
CA LYS A 54 18.96 -8.18 -12.78
C LYS A 54 19.93 -8.88 -11.83
N LEU A 55 19.61 -8.97 -10.54
CA LEU A 55 20.39 -9.78 -9.60
C LEU A 55 20.39 -11.26 -10.00
N ALA A 56 19.24 -11.79 -10.44
CA ALA A 56 19.14 -13.18 -10.88
C ALA A 56 19.93 -13.46 -12.17
N GLU A 57 19.99 -12.52 -13.12
CA GLU A 57 20.83 -12.64 -14.34
C GLU A 57 22.32 -12.82 -13.97
N LEU A 58 22.80 -12.07 -12.97
CA LEU A 58 24.19 -12.11 -12.52
C LEU A 58 24.50 -13.35 -11.67
N VAL A 59 23.64 -13.65 -10.69
CA VAL A 59 23.87 -14.71 -9.70
C VAL A 59 23.52 -16.09 -10.23
N LYS A 60 22.57 -16.18 -11.17
CA LYS A 60 22.01 -17.42 -11.74
C LYS A 60 21.51 -18.39 -10.64
N PRO A 61 20.55 -17.96 -9.80
CA PRO A 61 20.07 -18.76 -8.69
C PRO A 61 19.18 -19.94 -9.16
N ASN A 62 19.02 -20.94 -8.30
CA ASN A 62 18.04 -22.01 -8.50
C ASN A 62 16.59 -21.50 -8.40
N LYS A 63 16.35 -20.41 -7.65
CA LYS A 63 15.03 -19.83 -7.43
C LYS A 63 15.08 -18.30 -7.34
N ILE A 64 14.09 -17.64 -7.91
CA ILE A 64 13.84 -16.20 -7.75
C ILE A 64 12.58 -16.05 -6.88
N VAL A 65 12.66 -15.26 -5.81
CA VAL A 65 11.55 -15.08 -4.86
C VAL A 65 11.26 -13.59 -4.70
N PRO A 66 10.20 -13.06 -5.35
CA PRO A 66 9.77 -11.68 -5.13
C PRO A 66 9.17 -11.53 -3.73
N THR A 67 9.02 -10.27 -3.32
CA THR A 67 8.24 -9.94 -2.12
C THR A 67 6.77 -9.78 -2.50
N GLN A 68 5.88 -9.85 -1.52
CA GLN A 68 4.44 -9.85 -1.73
C GLN A 68 3.77 -8.69 -1.02
N LEU A 69 2.65 -8.25 -1.59
CA LEU A 69 1.74 -7.26 -1.03
C LEU A 69 0.36 -7.90 -0.85
N GLU A 70 -0.25 -7.67 0.31
CA GLU A 70 -1.62 -8.10 0.60
C GLU A 70 -2.60 -6.99 0.22
N ILE A 71 -3.47 -7.29 -0.74
CA ILE A 71 -4.55 -6.40 -1.19
C ILE A 71 -5.90 -7.02 -0.81
N VAL A 72 -6.74 -6.26 -0.13
CA VAL A 72 -8.03 -6.72 0.40
C VAL A 72 -9.17 -6.05 -0.34
N ASP A 73 -10.13 -6.83 -0.86
CA ASP A 73 -11.39 -6.28 -1.37
C ASP A 73 -12.31 -5.94 -0.20
N ILE A 74 -12.53 -4.65 0.03
CA ILE A 74 -13.48 -4.22 1.04
C ILE A 74 -14.86 -4.15 0.39
N ALA A 75 -15.85 -4.80 1.00
CA ALA A 75 -17.22 -4.82 0.52
C ALA A 75 -17.73 -3.41 0.19
N GLY A 76 -18.56 -3.25 -0.84
CA GLY A 76 -19.04 -1.93 -1.26
C GLY A 76 -19.78 -1.19 -0.14
N LEU A 77 -19.55 0.13 -0.02
CA LEU A 77 -20.25 0.98 0.93
C LEU A 77 -21.74 1.10 0.56
N VAL A 78 -22.62 0.93 1.55
CA VAL A 78 -24.01 1.42 1.50
C VAL A 78 -24.05 2.70 2.32
N ARG A 79 -24.60 3.79 1.77
CA ARG A 79 -24.72 5.09 2.47
C ARG A 79 -25.35 4.91 3.86
N GLY A 80 -24.90 5.69 4.84
CA GLY A 80 -25.36 5.61 6.23
C GLY A 80 -24.58 4.62 7.10
N ALA A 81 -23.38 4.22 6.68
CA ALA A 81 -22.54 3.30 7.43
C ALA A 81 -22.17 3.79 8.84
N SER A 82 -21.98 5.10 9.00
CA SER A 82 -21.71 5.76 10.27
C SER A 82 -22.88 5.72 11.26
N LYS A 83 -24.13 5.55 10.78
CA LYS A 83 -25.35 5.53 11.62
C LYS A 83 -25.59 4.19 12.32
N GLY A 84 -24.77 3.18 12.05
CA GLY A 84 -24.72 1.95 12.84
C GLY A 84 -25.69 0.83 12.40
N GLU A 85 -26.38 0.98 11.28
CA GLU A 85 -27.29 -0.05 10.76
C GLU A 85 -26.59 -0.96 9.72
N GLY A 86 -26.67 -2.27 9.91
CA GLY A 86 -26.40 -3.27 8.86
C GLY A 86 -24.96 -3.34 8.32
N LEU A 87 -24.84 -3.43 6.99
CA LEU A 87 -23.60 -3.69 6.24
C LEU A 87 -22.52 -2.59 6.38
N GLY A 88 -22.92 -1.35 6.71
CA GLY A 88 -21.97 -0.24 6.78
C GLY A 88 -21.00 -0.32 7.97
N ASN A 89 -21.40 -0.88 9.11
CA ASN A 89 -20.48 -1.12 10.21
C ASN A 89 -19.42 -2.18 9.86
N LYS A 90 -19.77 -3.18 9.04
CA LYS A 90 -18.80 -4.17 8.55
C LYS A 90 -17.79 -3.53 7.60
N PHE A 91 -18.24 -2.64 6.71
CA PHE A 91 -17.36 -1.84 5.85
C PHE A 91 -16.30 -1.08 6.66
N LEU A 92 -16.73 -0.33 7.68
CA LEU A 92 -15.84 0.44 8.54
C LEU A 92 -14.93 -0.46 9.39
N GLY A 93 -15.41 -1.64 9.78
CA GLY A 93 -14.62 -2.67 10.45
C GLY A 93 -13.48 -3.18 9.59
N ASN A 94 -13.76 -3.55 8.34
CA ASN A 94 -12.74 -4.04 7.41
C ASN A 94 -11.71 -2.95 7.06
N ILE A 95 -12.13 -1.69 6.90
CA ILE A 95 -11.18 -0.57 6.69
C ILE A 95 -10.26 -0.40 7.89
N ARG A 96 -10.74 -0.67 9.11
CA ARG A 96 -9.92 -0.56 10.32
C ARG A 96 -8.76 -1.55 10.31
N GLU A 97 -8.95 -2.72 9.72
CA GLU A 97 -7.98 -3.83 9.66
C GLU A 97 -6.86 -3.63 8.63
N VAL A 98 -7.08 -2.80 7.60
CA VAL A 98 -6.05 -2.50 6.59
C VAL A 98 -5.19 -1.30 6.99
N ASP A 99 -3.98 -1.19 6.44
CA ASP A 99 -3.02 -0.12 6.78
C ASP A 99 -3.07 1.06 5.79
N ALA A 100 -3.48 0.80 4.55
CA ALA A 100 -3.72 1.82 3.54
C ALA A 100 -5.02 1.57 2.77
N ILE A 101 -5.51 2.61 2.08
CA ILE A 101 -6.75 2.56 1.32
C ILE A 101 -6.46 2.86 -0.15
N ILE A 102 -6.88 1.96 -1.05
CA ILE A 102 -6.90 2.16 -2.49
C ILE A 102 -8.33 2.56 -2.86
N HIS A 103 -8.57 3.83 -3.15
CA HIS A 103 -9.92 4.34 -3.41
C HIS A 103 -10.18 4.43 -4.91
N VAL A 104 -10.97 3.48 -5.43
CA VAL A 104 -11.37 3.42 -6.84
C VAL A 104 -12.54 4.35 -7.10
N ILE A 105 -12.34 5.28 -8.05
CA ILE A 105 -13.31 6.31 -8.41
C ILE A 105 -13.60 6.24 -9.91
N ARG A 106 -14.89 6.24 -10.26
CA ARG A 106 -15.36 6.22 -11.64
C ARG A 106 -15.10 7.57 -12.31
N CYS A 107 -14.30 7.55 -13.37
CA CYS A 107 -13.97 8.70 -14.21
C CYS A 107 -14.33 8.44 -15.69
N PHE A 108 -15.34 7.62 -15.97
CA PHE A 108 -15.80 7.31 -17.33
C PHE A 108 -17.33 7.29 -17.43
N GLU A 109 -17.87 7.77 -18.54
CA GLU A 109 -19.29 7.67 -18.88
C GLU A 109 -19.57 6.31 -19.55
N ASP A 110 -20.65 5.63 -19.13
CA ASP A 110 -21.15 4.40 -19.74
C ASP A 110 -22.65 4.29 -19.45
N GLU A 111 -23.46 4.25 -20.51
CA GLU A 111 -24.92 4.19 -20.47
C GLU A 111 -25.45 2.88 -19.87
N ASN A 112 -24.64 1.81 -19.89
CA ASN A 112 -25.03 0.49 -19.39
C ASN A 112 -24.82 0.34 -17.87
N VAL A 113 -24.16 1.31 -17.24
CA VAL A 113 -23.77 1.24 -15.84
C VAL A 113 -24.64 2.17 -15.01
N LEU A 114 -25.61 1.59 -14.32
CA LEU A 114 -26.53 2.29 -13.42
C LEU A 114 -25.76 3.04 -12.31
N ARG A 115 -26.21 4.26 -12.03
CA ARG A 115 -25.66 5.12 -10.99
C ARG A 115 -26.78 5.83 -10.24
N ASP A 116 -26.84 5.60 -8.93
CA ASP A 116 -27.87 6.18 -8.06
C ASP A 116 -27.55 7.65 -7.72
N GLU A 117 -26.27 8.05 -7.84
CA GLU A 117 -25.74 9.38 -7.53
C GLU A 117 -25.98 10.43 -8.63
N GLY A 118 -26.63 10.05 -9.73
CA GLY A 118 -26.88 10.94 -10.87
C GLY A 118 -25.65 11.11 -11.77
N ALA A 119 -25.38 12.34 -12.22
CA ALA A 119 -24.32 12.66 -13.18
C ALA A 119 -22.91 12.48 -12.58
N ILE A 120 -21.98 11.93 -13.38
CA ILE A 120 -20.65 11.54 -12.93
C ILE A 120 -19.90 12.72 -12.33
N ASN A 121 -19.49 12.56 -11.06
CA ASN A 121 -18.73 13.55 -10.33
C ASN A 121 -17.75 12.85 -9.37
N PRO A 122 -16.50 12.63 -9.81
CA PRO A 122 -15.47 11.95 -9.02
C PRO A 122 -15.19 12.60 -7.66
N VAL A 123 -15.28 13.92 -7.59
CA VAL A 123 -15.01 14.68 -6.35
C VAL A 123 -16.13 14.42 -5.34
N SER A 124 -17.38 14.46 -5.78
CA SER A 124 -18.51 14.12 -4.92
C SER A 124 -18.49 12.65 -4.48
N ASP A 125 -18.08 11.73 -5.36
CA ASP A 125 -17.98 10.29 -5.04
C ASP A 125 -16.93 10.03 -3.97
N LYS A 126 -15.78 10.70 -4.11
CA LYS A 126 -14.70 10.72 -3.11
C LYS A 126 -15.21 11.22 -1.77
N GLU A 127 -15.90 12.35 -1.76
CA GLU A 127 -16.46 12.98 -0.55
C GLU A 127 -17.49 12.11 0.17
N ILE A 128 -18.28 11.29 -0.55
CA ILE A 128 -19.26 10.38 0.08
C ILE A 128 -18.55 9.39 1.01
N ILE A 129 -17.49 8.73 0.54
CA ILE A 129 -16.77 7.77 1.38
C ILE A 129 -16.01 8.50 2.50
N ASP A 130 -15.32 9.59 2.17
CA ASP A 130 -14.57 10.35 3.16
C ASP A 130 -15.46 10.84 4.30
N THR A 131 -16.65 11.34 3.99
CA THR A 131 -17.61 11.80 5.00
C THR A 131 -17.99 10.68 5.97
N GLU A 132 -18.24 9.46 5.49
CA GLU A 132 -18.58 8.32 6.37
C GLU A 132 -17.41 7.94 7.28
N LEU A 133 -16.17 7.98 6.77
CA LEU A 133 -14.96 7.72 7.57
C LEU A 133 -14.75 8.82 8.62
N GLN A 134 -14.90 10.08 8.21
CA GLN A 134 -14.74 11.25 9.08
C GLN A 134 -15.78 11.28 10.20
N LEU A 135 -17.04 11.00 9.88
CA LEU A 135 -18.11 10.91 10.88
C LEU A 135 -17.83 9.80 11.90
N LYS A 136 -17.30 8.66 11.44
CA LYS A 136 -16.95 7.56 12.33
C LYS A 136 -15.79 7.91 13.26
N ASP A 137 -14.77 8.56 12.73
CA ASP A 137 -13.63 9.03 13.50
C ASP A 137 -14.02 10.13 14.49
N LEU A 138 -14.92 11.03 14.10
CA LEU A 138 -15.43 12.10 14.96
C LEU A 138 -16.11 11.53 16.21
N ASP A 139 -17.00 10.54 16.05
CA ASP A 139 -17.62 9.83 17.18
C ASP A 139 -16.57 9.19 18.11
N GLY A 140 -15.50 8.60 17.54
CA GLY A 140 -14.40 8.04 18.31
C GLY A 140 -13.61 9.08 19.11
N VAL A 141 -13.25 10.19 18.46
CA VAL A 141 -12.50 11.30 19.05
C VAL A 141 -13.31 11.98 20.15
N GLU A 142 -14.60 12.26 19.93
CA GLU A 142 -15.47 12.90 20.92
C GLU A 142 -15.60 12.05 22.20
N ARG A 143 -15.78 10.74 22.06
CA ARG A 143 -15.82 9.82 23.22
C ARG A 143 -14.51 9.83 23.99
N LYS A 144 -13.37 9.93 23.30
CA LYS A 144 -12.06 10.00 23.97
C LYS A 144 -11.87 11.34 24.68
N ILE A 145 -12.21 12.46 24.05
CA ILE A 145 -12.21 13.79 24.67
C ILE A 145 -12.96 13.77 26.00
N GLN A 146 -14.21 13.27 26.03
CA GLN A 146 -15.02 13.23 27.26
C GLN A 146 -14.36 12.46 28.41
N LYS A 147 -13.57 11.42 28.11
CA LYS A 147 -12.82 10.65 29.10
C LYS A 147 -11.55 11.40 29.54
N THR A 148 -10.76 11.88 28.57
CA THR A 148 -9.48 12.55 28.80
C THR A 148 -9.68 13.89 29.53
N GLU A 149 -10.74 14.65 29.24
CA GLU A 149 -11.08 15.89 29.97
C GLU A 149 -11.27 15.67 31.47
N LYS A 150 -11.92 14.57 31.86
CA LYS A 150 -12.13 14.24 33.28
C LYS A 150 -10.81 13.90 33.96
N LEU A 151 -9.95 13.16 33.28
CA LEU A 151 -8.65 12.73 33.81
C LEU A 151 -7.62 13.88 33.85
N ALA A 152 -7.63 14.78 32.87
CA ALA A 152 -6.71 15.91 32.77
C ALA A 152 -6.90 16.96 33.89
N ARG A 153 -8.05 16.94 34.58
CA ARG A 153 -8.27 17.74 35.80
C ARG A 153 -7.41 17.27 36.98
N VAL A 154 -7.01 16.00 36.98
CA VAL A 154 -6.25 15.35 38.04
C VAL A 154 -4.78 15.18 37.63
N ASP A 155 -4.51 14.81 36.37
CA ASP A 155 -3.16 14.68 35.81
C ASP A 155 -2.87 15.75 34.75
N PRO A 156 -2.04 16.76 35.05
CA PRO A 156 -1.65 17.80 34.10
C PRO A 156 -0.96 17.30 32.83
N LYS A 157 -0.37 16.10 32.82
CA LYS A 157 0.31 15.54 31.65
C LYS A 157 -0.65 15.26 30.49
N LEU A 158 -1.91 14.95 30.80
CA LEU A 158 -2.96 14.65 29.82
C LEU A 158 -3.52 15.89 29.12
N LYS A 159 -3.11 17.11 29.52
CA LYS A 159 -3.51 18.34 28.82
C LYS A 159 -3.02 18.37 27.38
N SER A 160 -1.77 17.92 27.16
CA SER A 160 -1.19 17.85 25.82
C SER A 160 -1.95 16.88 24.91
N GLU A 161 -2.33 15.72 25.42
CA GLU A 161 -3.19 14.75 24.71
C GLU A 161 -4.55 15.36 24.38
N LEU A 162 -5.18 16.04 25.34
CA LEU A 162 -6.48 16.69 25.13
C LEU A 162 -6.42 17.78 24.05
N GLU A 163 -5.37 18.60 24.02
CA GLU A 163 -5.17 19.62 22.99
C GLU A 163 -5.08 19.02 21.58
N VAL A 164 -4.39 17.89 21.43
CA VAL A 164 -4.33 17.16 20.16
C VAL A 164 -5.71 16.63 19.78
N LEU A 165 -6.44 16.02 20.72
CA LEU A 165 -7.78 15.50 20.46
C LEU A 165 -8.77 16.60 20.04
N ILE A 166 -8.73 17.77 20.67
CA ILE A 166 -9.56 18.93 20.29
C ILE A 166 -9.24 19.37 18.87
N ARG A 167 -7.96 19.48 18.50
CA ARG A 167 -7.55 19.79 17.11
C ARG A 167 -8.06 18.75 16.11
N CYS A 168 -7.98 17.47 16.44
CA CYS A 168 -8.53 16.39 15.61
C CYS A 168 -10.04 16.56 15.40
N LYS A 169 -10.78 16.83 16.49
CA LYS A 169 -12.22 17.09 16.44
C LYS A 169 -12.56 18.27 15.52
N GLU A 170 -11.94 19.42 15.75
CA GLU A 170 -12.19 20.64 14.94
C GLU A 170 -11.86 20.44 13.46
N HIS A 171 -10.88 19.58 13.15
CA HIS A 171 -10.51 19.26 11.78
C HIS A 171 -11.57 18.38 11.10
N LEU A 172 -12.04 17.34 11.80
CA LEU A 172 -13.10 16.44 11.33
C LEU A 172 -14.45 17.17 11.17
N GLU A 173 -14.79 18.10 12.07
CA GLU A 173 -16.01 18.92 11.96
C GLU A 173 -16.01 19.83 10.71
N LYS A 174 -14.84 20.13 10.15
CA LYS A 174 -14.68 20.87 8.88
C LYS A 174 -14.74 19.96 7.65
N GLY A 175 -15.02 18.67 7.81
CA GLY A 175 -15.05 17.69 6.74
C GLY A 175 -13.67 17.33 6.18
N LYS A 176 -12.62 17.44 7.01
CA LYS A 176 -11.23 17.14 6.59
C LYS A 176 -10.70 15.90 7.30
N SER A 177 -9.90 15.13 6.58
CA SER A 177 -9.36 13.85 7.06
C SER A 177 -8.15 14.05 7.96
N ILE A 178 -7.98 13.23 9.00
CA ILE A 178 -6.89 13.41 9.98
C ILE A 178 -5.49 13.40 9.36
N ARG A 179 -5.28 12.66 8.26
CA ARG A 179 -4.02 12.67 7.50
C ARG A 179 -3.60 14.07 7.03
N GLU A 180 -4.53 14.99 6.78
CA GLU A 180 -4.25 16.36 6.34
C GLU A 180 -3.72 17.23 7.50
N LEU A 181 -4.00 16.85 8.76
CA LEU A 181 -3.63 17.62 9.95
C LEU A 181 -2.12 17.59 10.24
N LYS A 182 -1.37 16.65 9.62
CA LYS A 182 0.09 16.50 9.71
C LYS A 182 0.62 16.52 11.15
N LEU A 183 0.01 15.70 12.00
CA LEU A 183 0.44 15.51 13.38
C LEU A 183 1.88 15.00 13.46
N SER A 184 2.64 15.49 14.43
CA SER A 184 4.00 15.01 14.71
C SER A 184 4.01 13.57 15.23
N LYS A 185 5.17 12.91 15.24
CA LYS A 185 5.29 11.54 15.78
C LYS A 185 4.87 11.46 17.25
N GLU A 186 5.18 12.50 18.02
CA GLU A 186 4.81 12.63 19.42
C GLU A 186 3.31 12.87 19.58
N GLU A 187 2.70 13.72 18.74
CA GLU A 187 1.26 13.98 18.76
C GLU A 187 0.44 12.75 18.34
N LYS A 188 0.92 11.94 17.40
CA LYS A 188 0.24 10.71 16.97
C LYS A 188 0.02 9.71 18.11
N VAL A 189 0.84 9.74 19.16
CA VAL A 189 0.64 8.90 20.35
C VAL A 189 -0.72 9.16 21.01
N ALA A 190 -1.23 10.40 20.94
CA ALA A 190 -2.51 10.79 21.51
C ALA A 190 -3.72 10.13 20.83
N ILE A 191 -3.58 9.64 19.59
CA ILE A 191 -4.67 9.06 18.80
C ILE A 191 -4.41 7.60 18.38
N ALA A 192 -3.25 7.05 18.73
CA ALA A 192 -2.82 5.73 18.26
C ALA A 192 -3.80 4.60 18.64
N ASP A 193 -4.39 4.67 19.83
CA ASP A 193 -5.37 3.71 20.36
C ASP A 193 -6.76 3.82 19.70
N LEU A 194 -7.05 4.93 19.00
CA LEU A 194 -8.33 5.12 18.31
C LEU A 194 -8.40 4.36 16.98
N PHE A 195 -7.24 4.07 16.38
CA PHE A 195 -7.11 3.48 15.04
C PHE A 195 -7.99 4.23 14.03
N LEU A 196 -7.80 5.56 13.95
CA LEU A 196 -8.61 6.45 13.11
C LEU A 196 -8.50 6.05 11.63
N LEU A 197 -9.66 5.96 10.97
CA LEU A 197 -9.78 5.53 9.58
C LEU A 197 -9.18 6.57 8.63
N THR A 198 -9.34 7.85 8.95
CA THR A 198 -8.90 8.99 8.14
C THR A 198 -7.43 9.38 8.34
N ASP A 199 -6.70 8.77 9.29
CA ASP A 199 -5.23 8.90 9.39
C ASP A 199 -4.51 7.95 8.41
N LYS A 200 -5.16 6.87 7.98
CA LYS A 200 -4.60 5.91 7.01
C LYS A 200 -4.28 6.63 5.70
N PRO A 201 -3.14 6.37 5.04
CA PRO A 201 -2.83 6.95 3.74
C PRO A 201 -3.77 6.41 2.65
N VAL A 202 -4.03 7.23 1.63
CA VAL A 202 -4.89 6.88 0.48
C VAL A 202 -4.15 7.03 -0.83
N LEU A 203 -4.38 6.07 -1.72
CA LEU A 203 -4.08 6.15 -3.15
C LEU A 203 -5.39 6.17 -3.93
N TYR A 204 -5.60 7.19 -4.75
CA TYR A 204 -6.77 7.29 -5.61
C TYR A 204 -6.53 6.56 -6.93
N VAL A 205 -7.51 5.77 -7.37
CA VAL A 205 -7.52 5.12 -8.68
C VAL A 205 -8.62 5.75 -9.52
N ALA A 206 -8.23 6.60 -10.46
CA ALA A 206 -9.10 7.17 -11.46
C ALA A 206 -9.33 6.12 -12.57
N ASN A 207 -10.42 5.37 -12.45
CA ASN A 207 -10.82 4.39 -13.46
C ASN A 207 -11.44 5.15 -14.65
N VAL A 208 -10.79 5.15 -15.81
CA VAL A 208 -11.17 5.94 -16.99
C VAL A 208 -11.54 5.06 -18.19
N ASP A 209 -12.16 5.67 -19.20
CA ASP A 209 -12.39 5.05 -20.50
C ASP A 209 -11.06 4.78 -21.24
N GLU A 210 -11.11 3.87 -22.21
CA GLU A 210 -9.95 3.40 -22.97
C GLU A 210 -9.16 4.54 -23.65
N PRO A 211 -9.78 5.47 -24.40
CA PRO A 211 -9.07 6.61 -25.01
C PRO A 211 -8.33 7.48 -23.99
N SER A 212 -8.81 7.52 -22.75
CA SER A 212 -8.31 8.37 -21.68
C SER A 212 -7.26 7.69 -20.80
N MET A 213 -6.88 6.43 -21.07
CA MET A 213 -6.04 5.65 -20.15
C MET A 213 -4.63 6.21 -19.91
N HIS A 214 -4.08 6.94 -20.89
CA HIS A 214 -2.73 7.52 -20.81
C HIS A 214 -2.73 8.96 -20.31
N THR A 215 -3.72 9.75 -20.73
CA THR A 215 -3.75 11.20 -20.51
C THR A 215 -4.76 11.62 -19.45
N GLY A 216 -5.68 10.74 -19.08
CA GLY A 216 -6.89 11.11 -18.36
C GLY A 216 -7.91 11.85 -19.22
N ASN A 217 -8.95 12.33 -18.54
CA ASN A 217 -10.04 13.13 -19.07
C ASN A 217 -10.48 14.19 -18.04
N LYS A 218 -11.54 14.94 -18.37
CA LYS A 218 -12.13 15.98 -17.50
C LYS A 218 -12.44 15.51 -16.07
N PHE A 219 -12.78 14.23 -15.89
CA PHE A 219 -13.14 13.64 -14.61
C PHE A 219 -11.90 13.32 -13.78
N SER A 220 -10.91 12.66 -14.38
CA SER A 220 -9.64 12.37 -13.70
C SER A 220 -8.87 13.65 -13.37
N ASP A 221 -8.98 14.70 -14.19
CA ASP A 221 -8.36 16.00 -13.92
C ASP A 221 -8.97 16.67 -12.67
N ALA A 222 -10.31 16.66 -12.55
CA ALA A 222 -10.98 17.18 -11.37
C ALA A 222 -10.58 16.40 -10.11
N LEU A 223 -10.49 15.07 -10.21
CA LEU A 223 -10.04 14.22 -9.11
C LEU A 223 -8.57 14.48 -8.74
N ASN A 224 -7.69 14.69 -9.72
CA ASN A 224 -6.27 14.99 -9.50
C ASN A 224 -6.08 16.28 -8.70
N VAL A 225 -6.90 17.32 -8.97
CA VAL A 225 -6.88 18.57 -8.20
C VAL A 225 -7.28 18.32 -6.75
N ALA A 226 -8.33 17.53 -6.51
CA ALA A 226 -8.78 17.18 -5.17
C ALA A 226 -7.73 16.34 -4.41
N ALA A 227 -7.17 15.31 -5.04
CA ALA A 227 -6.14 14.46 -4.44
C ALA A 227 -4.87 15.25 -4.05
N LYS A 228 -4.41 16.16 -4.92
CA LYS A 228 -3.26 17.02 -4.61
C LYS A 228 -3.53 17.97 -3.45
N ALA A 229 -4.76 18.47 -3.29
CA ALA A 229 -5.10 19.37 -2.19
C ALA A 229 -4.94 18.73 -0.81
N GLU A 230 -5.15 17.41 -0.70
CA GLU A 230 -4.93 16.63 0.53
C GLU A 230 -3.55 15.94 0.60
N GLY A 231 -2.73 16.07 -0.45
CA GLY A 231 -1.42 15.45 -0.54
C GLY A 231 -1.45 13.93 -0.83
N ALA A 232 -2.54 13.43 -1.40
CA ALA A 232 -2.68 12.04 -1.82
C ALA A 232 -2.16 11.83 -3.26
N GLU A 233 -1.63 10.64 -3.52
CA GLU A 233 -1.26 10.21 -4.87
C GLU A 233 -2.49 9.71 -5.63
N MET A 234 -2.44 9.79 -6.97
CA MET A 234 -3.49 9.29 -7.85
C MET A 234 -2.87 8.55 -9.04
N ILE A 235 -3.49 7.45 -9.44
CA ILE A 235 -3.18 6.70 -10.66
C ILE A 235 -4.37 6.73 -11.60
N ILE A 236 -4.10 7.00 -12.88
CA ILE A 236 -5.07 6.87 -13.98
C ILE A 236 -4.88 5.48 -14.59
N MET A 237 -5.96 4.71 -14.70
CA MET A 237 -5.93 3.40 -15.33
C MET A 237 -7.31 3.01 -15.86
N ASN A 238 -7.36 2.02 -16.77
CA ASN A 238 -8.60 1.41 -17.20
C ASN A 238 -8.67 0.00 -16.62
N ASN A 239 -9.54 -0.23 -15.63
CA ASN A 239 -9.58 -1.49 -14.91
C ASN A 239 -9.98 -2.68 -15.80
N SER A 240 -10.78 -2.44 -16.84
CA SER A 240 -11.22 -3.48 -17.77
C SER A 240 -10.09 -3.98 -18.65
N ILE A 241 -9.24 -3.07 -19.14
CA ILE A 241 -8.06 -3.43 -19.94
C ILE A 241 -7.04 -4.17 -19.09
N GLU A 242 -6.81 -3.73 -17.84
CA GLU A 242 -5.93 -4.44 -16.92
C GLU A 242 -6.44 -5.86 -16.62
N ALA A 243 -7.75 -6.05 -16.46
CA ALA A 243 -8.32 -7.38 -16.29
C ALA A 243 -8.05 -8.28 -17.51
N GLN A 244 -8.20 -7.76 -18.73
CA GLN A 244 -7.91 -8.51 -19.96
C GLN A 244 -6.44 -8.92 -20.04
N ILE A 245 -5.50 -8.02 -19.70
CA ILE A 245 -4.06 -8.29 -19.66
C ILE A 245 -3.74 -9.46 -18.71
N GLN A 246 -4.41 -9.52 -17.55
CA GLN A 246 -4.18 -10.57 -16.55
C GLN A 246 -4.83 -11.91 -16.92
N GLU A 247 -5.86 -11.91 -17.77
CA GLU A 247 -6.48 -13.13 -18.30
C GLU A 247 -5.64 -13.78 -19.43
N MET A 248 -4.71 -13.04 -20.04
CA MET A 248 -3.80 -13.58 -21.05
C MET A 248 -2.72 -14.46 -20.42
N GLU A 249 -2.77 -15.76 -20.74
CA GLU A 249 -1.78 -16.74 -20.27
C GLU A 249 -0.48 -16.69 -21.07
N ASN A 250 -0.54 -16.36 -22.35
CA ASN A 250 0.62 -16.30 -23.23
C ASN A 250 1.35 -14.95 -23.09
N PRO A 251 2.64 -14.95 -22.69
CA PRO A 251 3.43 -13.72 -22.59
C PRO A 251 3.58 -12.96 -23.91
N GLU A 252 3.63 -13.65 -25.05
CA GLU A 252 3.75 -13.00 -26.37
C GLU A 252 2.49 -12.23 -26.74
N ASP A 253 1.31 -12.83 -26.51
CA ASP A 253 0.01 -12.19 -26.76
C ASP A 253 -0.17 -10.97 -25.84
N ARG A 254 0.28 -11.09 -24.59
CA ARG A 254 0.28 -9.99 -23.62
C ARG A 254 1.14 -8.82 -24.10
N LEU A 255 2.36 -9.10 -24.57
CA LEU A 255 3.26 -8.06 -25.09
C LEU A 255 2.68 -7.37 -26.33
N LEU A 256 2.12 -8.15 -27.27
CA LEU A 256 1.49 -7.61 -28.47
C LEU A 256 0.31 -6.69 -28.11
N PHE A 257 -0.54 -7.12 -27.17
CA PHE A 257 -1.65 -6.31 -26.69
C PHE A 257 -1.15 -5.02 -26.02
N MET A 258 -0.13 -5.10 -25.16
CA MET A 258 0.46 -3.90 -24.56
C MET A 258 1.03 -2.94 -25.62
N GLU A 259 1.69 -3.46 -26.68
CA GLU A 259 2.20 -2.65 -27.79
C GLU A 259 1.07 -1.95 -28.57
N GLU A 260 -0.04 -2.63 -28.83
CA GLU A 260 -1.23 -2.05 -29.48
C GLU A 260 -1.77 -0.85 -28.70
N TYR A 261 -1.85 -0.98 -27.37
CA TYR A 261 -2.26 0.11 -26.47
C TYR A 261 -1.13 1.08 -26.12
N LYS A 262 0.09 0.90 -26.66
CA LYS A 262 1.28 1.73 -26.37
C LYS A 262 1.63 1.77 -24.89
N MET A 263 1.42 0.66 -24.18
CA MET A 263 1.78 0.49 -22.78
C MET A 263 3.25 0.05 -22.66
N THR A 264 4.04 0.78 -21.87
CA THR A 264 5.41 0.37 -21.53
C THR A 264 5.45 -0.59 -20.34
N GLU A 265 4.45 -0.51 -19.47
CA GLU A 265 4.23 -1.38 -18.32
C GLU A 265 2.73 -1.46 -18.02
N PRO A 266 2.22 -2.53 -17.40
CA PRO A 266 0.84 -2.61 -16.95
C PRO A 266 0.54 -1.52 -15.90
N ALA A 267 -0.65 -0.92 -15.94
CA ALA A 267 -1.01 0.06 -14.91
C ALA A 267 -1.19 -0.61 -13.53
N LEU A 268 -1.49 -1.92 -13.50
CA LEU A 268 -1.54 -2.70 -12.27
C LEU A 268 -0.17 -2.76 -11.57
N ASP A 269 0.94 -2.87 -12.30
CA ASP A 269 2.28 -2.89 -11.71
C ASP A 269 2.57 -1.55 -11.02
N ARG A 270 2.22 -0.44 -11.67
CA ARG A 270 2.31 0.91 -11.08
C ARG A 270 1.44 1.05 -9.83
N LEU A 271 0.25 0.45 -9.82
CA LEU A 271 -0.64 0.43 -8.64
C LEU A 271 0.03 -0.30 -7.47
N ILE A 272 0.62 -1.46 -7.73
CA ILE A 272 1.33 -2.26 -6.72
C ILE A 272 2.52 -1.45 -6.16
N HIS A 273 3.33 -0.83 -7.02
CA HIS A 273 4.47 0.00 -6.58
C HIS A 273 4.03 1.21 -5.76
N ALA A 274 3.02 1.94 -6.24
CA ALA A 274 2.51 3.11 -5.52
C ALA A 274 1.94 2.70 -4.16
N THR A 275 1.24 1.56 -4.08
CA THR A 275 0.73 1.03 -2.82
C THR A 275 1.87 0.60 -1.88
N TYR A 276 2.90 -0.07 -2.39
CA TYR A 276 4.07 -0.47 -1.62
C TYR A 276 4.79 0.75 -1.01
N LYS A 277 4.96 1.80 -1.81
CA LYS A 277 5.51 3.09 -1.37
C LYS A 277 4.59 3.80 -0.37
N LEU A 278 3.28 3.79 -0.60
CA LEU A 278 2.26 4.40 0.28
C LEU A 278 2.31 3.80 1.70
N LEU A 279 2.58 2.50 1.78
CA LEU A 279 2.76 1.76 3.03
C LEU A 279 4.14 1.99 3.69
N GLY A 280 5.02 2.79 3.09
CA GLY A 280 6.35 3.09 3.60
C GLY A 280 7.25 1.85 3.61
N LEU A 281 7.09 0.97 2.62
CA LEU A 281 7.85 -0.28 2.52
C LEU A 281 9.07 -0.12 1.62
N TYR A 282 10.19 -0.68 2.07
CA TYR A 282 11.46 -0.81 1.34
C TYR A 282 11.74 -2.30 1.10
N THR A 283 12.51 -2.56 0.04
CA THR A 283 12.97 -3.92 -0.29
C THR A 283 14.47 -4.02 -0.09
N TYR A 284 14.94 -5.06 0.60
CA TYR A 284 16.33 -5.48 0.52
C TYR A 284 16.42 -6.88 -0.10
N PHE A 285 17.61 -7.26 -0.58
CA PHE A 285 17.82 -8.52 -1.26
C PHE A 285 18.80 -9.43 -0.51
N THR A 286 18.53 -10.73 -0.54
CA THR A 286 19.56 -11.76 -0.33
C THR A 286 19.86 -12.40 -1.68
N ALA A 287 21.12 -12.51 -2.05
CA ALA A 287 21.53 -12.95 -3.38
C ALA A 287 22.56 -14.07 -3.29
N GLY A 288 22.16 -15.29 -3.67
CA GLY A 288 23.06 -16.45 -3.70
C GLY A 288 22.60 -17.53 -4.68
N VAL A 289 23.42 -18.56 -4.87
CA VAL A 289 23.17 -19.62 -5.86
C VAL A 289 21.88 -20.41 -5.55
N GLN A 290 21.50 -20.53 -4.28
CA GLN A 290 20.25 -21.21 -3.91
C GLN A 290 19.03 -20.35 -4.27
N GLU A 291 19.03 -19.09 -3.88
CA GLU A 291 17.96 -18.16 -4.20
C GLU A 291 18.46 -16.71 -4.29
N VAL A 292 17.80 -15.95 -5.15
CA VAL A 292 17.77 -14.48 -5.05
C VAL A 292 16.38 -14.11 -4.58
N ARG A 293 16.30 -13.41 -3.45
CA ARG A 293 15.04 -13.12 -2.77
C ARG A 293 14.94 -11.66 -2.36
N ALA A 294 13.75 -11.09 -2.59
CA ALA A 294 13.34 -9.79 -2.08
C ALA A 294 12.69 -9.93 -0.70
N TRP A 295 13.02 -9.00 0.20
CA TRP A 295 12.50 -8.95 1.56
C TRP A 295 11.92 -7.58 1.85
N THR A 296 10.65 -7.55 2.28
CA THR A 296 9.97 -6.32 2.70
C THR A 296 10.40 -5.91 4.12
N ILE A 297 10.72 -4.64 4.29
CA ILE A 297 10.91 -3.96 5.57
C ILE A 297 10.20 -2.60 5.53
N HIS A 298 10.04 -1.92 6.66
CA HIS A 298 9.64 -0.52 6.61
C HIS A 298 10.86 0.39 6.43
N GLU A 299 10.62 1.53 5.79
CA GLU A 299 11.58 2.62 5.72
C GLU A 299 12.09 3.00 7.12
N GLY A 300 13.41 3.11 7.26
CA GLY A 300 14.07 3.47 8.50
C GLY A 300 14.27 2.31 9.49
N TRP A 301 13.98 1.07 9.10
CA TRP A 301 14.36 -0.10 9.91
C TRP A 301 15.87 -0.29 10.00
N LYS A 302 16.32 -0.70 11.19
CA LYS A 302 17.72 -1.06 11.44
C LYS A 302 18.04 -2.48 10.98
N ALA A 303 19.32 -2.75 10.71
CA ALA A 303 19.80 -4.05 10.25
C ALA A 303 19.32 -5.25 11.11
N PRO A 304 19.28 -5.20 12.46
CA PRO A 304 18.75 -6.31 13.26
C PRO A 304 17.27 -6.62 12.99
N GLN A 305 16.45 -5.57 12.83
CA GLN A 305 15.02 -5.71 12.55
C GLN A 305 14.80 -6.31 11.16
N ALA A 306 15.58 -5.87 10.17
CA ALA A 306 15.57 -6.43 8.82
C ALA A 306 15.97 -7.91 8.81
N ALA A 307 16.97 -8.30 9.61
CA ALA A 307 17.37 -9.69 9.79
C ALA A 307 16.25 -10.55 10.41
N GLY A 308 15.49 -9.97 11.35
CA GLY A 308 14.33 -10.59 11.99
C GLY A 308 13.23 -11.02 11.01
N VAL A 309 13.13 -10.37 9.84
CA VAL A 309 12.19 -10.76 8.77
C VAL A 309 12.52 -12.13 8.19
N ILE A 310 13.80 -12.50 8.13
CA ILE A 310 14.23 -13.84 7.69
C ILE A 310 13.89 -14.86 8.77
N HIS A 311 14.31 -14.58 10.01
CA HIS A 311 14.01 -15.41 11.17
C HIS A 311 14.18 -14.61 12.47
N THR A 312 13.30 -14.82 13.45
CA THR A 312 13.36 -14.08 14.73
C THR A 312 14.67 -14.29 15.52
N ASP A 313 15.35 -15.42 15.32
CA ASP A 313 16.66 -15.68 15.95
C ASP A 313 17.78 -14.81 15.36
N PHE A 314 17.66 -14.38 14.10
CA PHE A 314 18.67 -13.51 13.49
C PHE A 314 18.68 -12.13 14.14
N GLU A 315 17.52 -11.62 14.53
CA GLU A 315 17.41 -10.36 15.26
C GLU A 315 18.00 -10.47 16.67
N LYS A 316 17.65 -11.53 17.41
CA LYS A 316 18.17 -11.77 18.78
C LYS A 316 19.67 -12.02 18.80
N GLY A 317 20.15 -12.85 17.87
CA GLY A 317 21.55 -13.25 17.73
C GLY A 317 22.39 -12.30 16.88
N PHE A 318 21.84 -11.16 16.44
CA PHE A 318 22.50 -10.28 15.47
C PHE A 318 23.90 -9.85 15.92
N ILE A 319 24.90 -10.11 15.07
CA ILE A 319 26.28 -9.65 15.26
C ILE A 319 26.55 -8.45 14.35
N LYS A 320 26.37 -8.64 13.03
CA LYS A 320 26.67 -7.65 11.98
C LYS A 320 26.00 -8.04 10.66
N ALA A 321 25.88 -7.08 9.75
CA ALA A 321 25.43 -7.32 8.38
C ALA A 321 26.57 -7.01 7.40
N GLU A 322 26.79 -7.89 6.42
CA GLU A 322 27.56 -7.60 5.22
C GLU A 322 26.61 -6.96 4.22
N VAL A 323 26.91 -5.74 3.75
CA VAL A 323 26.00 -4.92 2.94
C VAL A 323 26.70 -4.41 1.69
N ILE A 324 26.09 -4.63 0.54
CA ILE A 324 26.48 -4.06 -0.76
C ILE A 324 25.26 -3.28 -1.27
N SER A 325 25.42 -2.05 -1.76
CA SER A 325 24.28 -1.36 -2.40
C SER A 325 23.94 -2.03 -3.73
N TYR A 326 22.68 -2.01 -4.14
CA TYR A 326 22.25 -2.51 -5.44
C TYR A 326 23.15 -2.03 -6.59
N ASP A 327 23.38 -0.72 -6.67
CA ASP A 327 24.16 -0.10 -7.75
C ASP A 327 25.61 -0.61 -7.79
N ASP A 328 26.25 -0.80 -6.63
CA ASP A 328 27.60 -1.37 -6.57
C ASP A 328 27.57 -2.85 -6.99
N PHE A 329 26.57 -3.63 -6.57
CA PHE A 329 26.45 -5.03 -6.96
C PHE A 329 26.29 -5.19 -8.47
N ILE A 330 25.44 -4.37 -9.11
CA ILE A 330 25.27 -4.37 -10.57
C ILE A 330 26.56 -3.93 -11.26
N LYS A 331 27.25 -2.91 -10.75
CA LYS A 331 28.46 -2.38 -11.37
C LYS A 331 29.64 -3.36 -11.37
N TYR A 332 29.82 -4.12 -10.29
CA TYR A 332 30.95 -5.04 -10.13
C TYR A 332 30.56 -6.51 -10.37
N GLU A 333 29.30 -6.78 -10.67
CA GLU A 333 28.73 -8.04 -11.16
C GLU A 333 28.82 -9.25 -10.20
N SER A 334 29.57 -9.16 -9.10
CA SER A 334 29.67 -10.21 -8.09
C SER A 334 30.03 -9.69 -6.69
N GLU A 335 29.63 -10.46 -5.67
CA GLU A 335 30.01 -10.19 -4.27
C GLU A 335 31.54 -10.20 -4.09
N ALA A 336 32.25 -11.11 -4.75
CA ALA A 336 33.71 -11.21 -4.68
C ALA A 336 34.38 -9.95 -5.24
N ALA A 337 33.96 -9.49 -6.42
CA ALA A 337 34.47 -8.25 -7.00
C ALA A 337 34.15 -7.04 -6.11
N CYS A 338 32.93 -6.94 -5.58
CA CYS A 338 32.55 -5.89 -4.62
C CYS A 338 33.44 -5.91 -3.38
N ARG A 339 33.82 -7.09 -2.86
CA ARG A 339 34.72 -7.24 -1.73
C ARG A 339 36.14 -6.75 -2.07
N GLU A 340 36.67 -7.11 -3.23
CA GLU A 340 38.00 -6.71 -3.69
C GLU A 340 38.14 -5.19 -3.85
N VAL A 341 37.09 -4.52 -4.34
CA VAL A 341 37.08 -3.05 -4.48
C VAL A 341 36.58 -2.30 -3.23
N GLY A 342 36.39 -3.00 -2.11
CA GLY A 342 36.01 -2.39 -0.82
C GLY A 342 34.57 -1.87 -0.75
N LYS A 343 33.67 -2.37 -1.60
CA LYS A 343 32.24 -2.01 -1.64
C LYS A 343 31.35 -2.90 -0.77
N LEU A 344 31.86 -4.05 -0.32
CA LEU A 344 31.24 -4.84 0.74
C LEU A 344 31.52 -4.18 2.09
N ARG A 345 30.48 -3.58 2.67
CA ARG A 345 30.53 -2.91 3.98
C ARG A 345 30.15 -3.88 5.09
N ILE A 346 30.75 -3.70 6.26
CA ILE A 346 30.35 -4.41 7.47
C ILE A 346 29.63 -3.41 8.37
N GLU A 347 28.34 -3.62 8.54
CA GLU A 347 27.43 -2.71 9.20
C GLU A 347 26.96 -3.28 10.54
N GLY A 348 26.86 -2.39 11.53
CA GLY A 348 26.46 -2.73 12.91
C GLY A 348 24.97 -2.61 13.16
N LYS A 349 24.58 -2.70 14.44
CA LYS A 349 23.17 -2.66 14.88
C LYS A 349 22.44 -1.35 14.55
N GLU A 350 23.18 -0.25 14.44
CA GLU A 350 22.64 1.09 14.17
C GLU A 350 22.47 1.41 12.68
N TYR A 351 22.88 0.50 11.79
CA TYR A 351 22.74 0.72 10.36
C TYR A 351 21.27 0.73 9.94
N LEU A 352 20.87 1.82 9.29
CA LEU A 352 19.57 1.95 8.64
C LEU A 352 19.66 1.30 7.26
N VAL A 353 18.86 0.26 7.04
CA VAL A 353 18.83 -0.46 5.76
C VAL A 353 18.28 0.46 4.68
N LYS A 354 18.96 0.46 3.53
CA LYS A 354 18.53 1.25 2.37
C LYS A 354 17.77 0.37 1.39
N ASP A 355 16.83 0.97 0.69
CA ASP A 355 16.12 0.29 -0.40
C ASP A 355 17.12 -0.21 -1.45
N GLY A 356 16.99 -1.47 -1.82
CA GLY A 356 17.86 -2.20 -2.73
C GLY A 356 19.14 -2.77 -2.13
N ASP A 357 19.43 -2.58 -0.83
CA ASP A 357 20.63 -3.19 -0.23
C ASP A 357 20.66 -4.72 -0.46
N VAL A 358 21.80 -5.25 -0.91
CA VAL A 358 22.08 -6.68 -0.99
C VAL A 358 22.82 -7.07 0.29
N MET A 359 22.17 -7.88 1.12
CA MET A 359 22.58 -8.11 2.51
C MET A 359 22.84 -9.57 2.83
N HIS A 360 23.81 -9.80 3.71
CA HIS A 360 24.06 -11.09 4.33
C HIS A 360 24.30 -10.92 5.84
N PHE A 361 23.47 -11.56 6.65
CA PHE A 361 23.48 -11.38 8.11
C PHE A 361 24.36 -12.41 8.80
N ARG A 362 25.19 -11.95 9.75
CA ARG A 362 25.96 -12.80 10.66
C ARG A 362 25.30 -12.74 12.04
N PHE A 363 24.96 -13.91 12.57
CA PHE A 363 24.31 -14.06 13.86
C PHE A 363 24.92 -15.22 14.64
N ASN A 364 24.75 -15.19 15.96
CA ASN A 364 25.06 -16.33 16.82
C ASN A 364 23.79 -17.13 17.09
N VAL A 365 23.91 -18.46 17.08
CA VAL A 365 22.80 -19.39 17.41
C VAL A 365 22.73 -19.61 18.91
#